data_AF-A0A0S8EY18-F1
#
_entry.id   AF-A0A0S8EY18-F1
#
_cell.length_a   1.000
_cell.length_b   1.000
_cell.length_c   1.000
_cell.angle_alpha   90.00
_cell.angle_beta   90.00
_cell.angle_gamma   90.00
#
_symmetry.space_group_name_H-M   'P 1'
#
loop_
_entity.id
_entity.type
_entity.pdbx_description
1 polymer ?
#
loop_
_entity_poly.entity_id
_entity_poly.type
_entity_poly.pdbx_seq_one_letter_code
_entity_poly.pdbx_strand_id
1 'polypeptide(L)'
;MELEARLRARFVSAHPAEAARVLESLPASDLAETMLDLPTVAVSELLRCLAPHAAANALSLAKAPQAARVLEAIRRDTAAAILRAMDAEERSAVLESLSPAGAKALKRLLRYAEGTAGASMDPAVLSMAENVCAGEALERLRQSPQHALYYVYVVAEDQKLVGVANMKELMAARPEQLLGMIAVRTVESVSARASWESIVAHPGWMRFHALPVVGADGRFVGAIRYESVRKLEQRLLETRLDDGSAETAAALSELYGLGLKGLFEWATSTVLGSPEPARRKP
;
A
#
# COMPACT_ATOMS: atom_id res chain seq x y z
N MET A 1 20.24 -21.66 17.70
CA MET A 1 19.48 -21.39 16.46
C MET A 1 17.98 -21.35 16.70
N GLU A 2 17.36 -22.34 17.36
CA GLU A 2 15.88 -22.37 17.54
C GLU A 2 15.31 -21.21 18.39
N LEU A 3 16.02 -20.79 19.44
CA LEU A 3 15.60 -19.63 20.25
C LEU A 3 15.64 -18.32 19.45
N GLU A 4 16.67 -18.11 18.65
CA GLU A 4 16.82 -16.90 17.84
C GLU A 4 15.73 -16.80 16.78
N ALA A 5 15.46 -17.88 16.05
CA ALA A 5 14.36 -17.95 15.08
C ALA A 5 13.00 -17.67 15.75
N ARG A 6 12.77 -18.23 16.95
CA ARG A 6 11.54 -17.97 17.72
C ARG A 6 11.44 -16.53 18.20
N LEU A 7 12.54 -15.94 18.68
CA LEU A 7 12.58 -14.54 19.09
C LEU A 7 12.33 -13.61 17.90
N ARG A 8 12.96 -13.88 16.76
CA ARG A 8 12.76 -13.15 15.50
C ARG A 8 11.31 -13.19 15.07
N ALA A 9 10.71 -14.37 14.96
CA ALA A 9 9.30 -14.52 14.58
C ALA A 9 8.35 -13.79 15.54
N ARG A 10 8.60 -13.90 16.85
CA ARG A 10 7.78 -13.24 17.88
C ARG A 10 7.93 -11.72 17.85
N PHE A 11 9.14 -11.20 17.64
CA PHE A 11 9.40 -9.78 17.50
C PHE A 11 8.69 -9.21 16.26
N VAL A 12 8.85 -9.85 15.10
CA VAL A 12 8.18 -9.44 13.86
C VAL A 12 6.66 -9.44 14.02
N SER A 13 6.11 -10.45 14.70
CA SER A 13 4.66 -10.53 14.92
C SER A 13 4.14 -9.48 15.89
N ALA A 14 4.92 -9.12 16.92
CA ALA A 14 4.53 -8.14 17.93
C ALA A 14 4.77 -6.68 17.48
N HIS A 15 5.82 -6.46 16.67
CA HIS A 15 6.32 -5.14 16.28
C HIS A 15 6.65 -5.10 14.77
N PRO A 16 5.65 -5.33 13.88
CA PRO A 16 5.91 -5.45 12.44
C PRO A 16 6.42 -4.15 11.81
N ALA A 17 5.99 -2.98 12.31
CA ALA A 17 6.42 -1.69 11.78
C ALA A 17 7.86 -1.34 12.16
N GLU A 18 8.28 -1.69 13.37
CA GLU A 18 9.66 -1.55 13.83
C GLU A 18 10.57 -2.54 13.10
N ALA A 19 10.11 -3.80 12.96
CA ALA A 19 10.84 -4.81 12.21
C ALA A 19 11.04 -4.41 10.75
N ALA A 20 9.99 -3.92 10.07
CA ALA A 20 10.09 -3.42 8.70
C ALA A 20 11.16 -2.31 8.59
N ARG A 21 11.11 -1.28 9.44
CA ARG A 21 12.10 -0.18 9.44
C ARG A 21 13.54 -0.65 9.56
N VAL A 22 13.81 -1.63 10.43
CA VAL A 22 15.17 -2.17 10.58
C VAL A 22 15.55 -3.01 9.37
N LEU A 23 14.68 -3.92 8.94
CA LEU A 23 14.97 -4.84 7.84
C LEU A 23 15.10 -4.13 6.49
N GLU A 24 14.43 -3.00 6.28
CA GLU A 24 14.59 -2.15 5.09
C GLU A 24 15.97 -1.52 4.96
N SER A 25 16.67 -1.32 6.08
CA SER A 25 18.04 -0.79 6.08
C SER A 25 19.11 -1.86 5.81
N LEU A 26 18.71 -3.14 5.78
CA LEU A 26 19.60 -4.26 5.54
C LEU A 26 19.73 -4.57 4.04
N PRO A 27 20.77 -5.32 3.63
CA PRO A 27 20.85 -5.87 2.28
C PRO A 27 19.61 -6.68 1.90
N ALA A 28 19.19 -6.59 0.64
CA ALA A 28 18.02 -7.31 0.14
C ALA A 28 18.12 -8.83 0.33
N SER A 29 19.33 -9.40 0.34
CA SER A 29 19.58 -10.82 0.63
C SER A 29 19.12 -11.22 2.03
N ASP A 30 19.42 -10.39 3.03
CA ASP A 30 19.17 -10.68 4.44
C ASP A 30 17.67 -10.53 4.74
N LEU A 31 17.03 -9.54 4.09
CA LEU A 31 15.58 -9.39 4.09
C LEU A 31 14.90 -10.60 3.43
N ALA A 32 15.42 -11.07 2.29
CA ALA A 32 14.87 -12.23 1.58
C ALA A 32 14.95 -13.51 2.43
N GLU A 33 16.12 -13.81 3.00
CA GLU A 33 16.31 -14.95 3.90
C GLU A 33 15.35 -14.87 5.10
N THR A 34 15.29 -13.70 5.74
CA THR A 34 14.39 -13.47 6.87
C THR A 34 12.92 -13.70 6.50
N MET A 35 12.47 -13.19 5.35
CA MET A 35 11.08 -13.36 4.90
C MET A 35 10.73 -14.83 4.62
N LEU A 36 11.66 -15.60 4.06
CA LEU A 36 11.43 -17.00 3.70
C LEU A 36 11.40 -17.94 4.92
N ASP A 37 12.13 -17.58 5.97
CA ASP A 37 12.23 -18.34 7.23
C ASP A 37 11.11 -18.02 8.23
N LEU A 38 10.46 -16.86 8.08
CA LEU A 38 9.38 -16.45 8.97
C LEU A 38 8.11 -17.30 8.77
N PRO A 39 7.37 -17.59 9.85
CA PRO A 39 6.03 -18.15 9.72
C PRO A 39 5.12 -17.26 8.88
N THR A 40 4.20 -17.88 8.14
CA THR A 40 3.27 -17.21 7.22
C THR A 40 2.56 -15.99 7.81
N VAL A 41 2.14 -16.07 9.08
CA VAL A 41 1.47 -14.95 9.77
C VAL A 41 2.44 -13.79 10.02
N ALA A 42 3.66 -14.09 10.45
CA ALA A 42 4.67 -13.07 10.74
C ALA A 42 5.15 -12.37 9.46
N VAL A 43 5.42 -13.12 8.39
CA VAL A 43 5.82 -12.52 7.11
C VAL A 43 4.70 -11.68 6.51
N SER A 44 3.43 -12.07 6.70
CA SER A 44 2.28 -11.29 6.23
C SER A 44 2.17 -9.94 6.93
N GLU A 45 2.31 -9.91 8.27
CA GLU A 45 2.32 -8.66 9.03
C GLU A 45 3.53 -7.79 8.69
N LEU A 46 4.70 -8.39 8.50
CA LEU A 46 5.90 -7.68 8.06
C LEU A 46 5.70 -7.01 6.69
N LEU A 47 5.22 -7.77 5.70
CA LEU A 47 4.98 -7.27 4.33
C LEU A 47 3.91 -6.18 4.27
N ARG A 48 2.97 -6.16 5.23
CA ARG A 48 1.97 -5.10 5.34
C ARG A 48 2.58 -3.75 5.76
N CYS A 49 3.76 -3.77 6.38
CA CYS A 49 4.49 -2.59 6.85
C CYS A 49 5.66 -2.22 5.93
N LEU A 50 6.25 -3.19 5.23
CA LEU A 50 7.35 -2.97 4.30
C LEU A 50 6.97 -2.05 3.11
N ALA A 51 7.95 -1.27 2.66
CA ALA A 51 7.93 -0.58 1.38
C ALA A 51 7.84 -1.61 0.23
N PRO A 52 6.95 -1.41 -0.77
CA PRO A 52 6.77 -2.38 -1.85
C PRO A 52 8.06 -2.64 -2.64
N HIS A 53 8.90 -1.62 -2.85
CA HIS A 53 10.19 -1.77 -3.53
C HIS A 53 11.18 -2.62 -2.74
N ALA A 54 11.28 -2.44 -1.42
CA ALA A 54 12.16 -3.26 -0.58
C ALA A 54 11.73 -4.73 -0.60
N ALA A 55 10.42 -4.98 -0.48
CA ALA A 55 9.86 -6.33 -0.57
C ALA A 55 10.04 -6.95 -1.97
N ALA A 56 9.89 -6.16 -3.04
CA ALA A 56 10.12 -6.60 -4.41
C ALA A 56 11.58 -7.02 -4.60
N ASN A 57 12.54 -6.15 -4.26
CA ASN A 57 13.96 -6.42 -4.37
C ASN A 57 14.37 -7.70 -3.62
N ALA A 58 13.86 -7.91 -2.41
CA ALA A 58 14.12 -9.12 -1.64
C ALA A 58 13.49 -10.37 -2.29
N LEU A 59 12.23 -10.30 -2.71
CA LEU A 59 11.56 -11.44 -3.33
C LEU A 59 12.10 -11.79 -4.73
N SER A 60 12.68 -10.84 -5.45
CA SER A 60 13.38 -11.07 -6.72
C SER A 60 14.65 -11.92 -6.55
N LEU A 61 15.26 -11.93 -5.35
CA LEU A 61 16.38 -12.83 -5.03
C LEU A 61 15.93 -14.27 -4.72
N ALA A 62 14.65 -14.47 -4.44
CA ALA A 62 14.07 -15.78 -4.18
C ALA A 62 13.63 -16.48 -5.48
N LYS A 63 13.47 -17.81 -5.44
CA LYS A 63 12.89 -18.52 -6.58
C LYS A 63 11.41 -18.16 -6.73
N ALA A 64 10.92 -18.04 -7.96
CA ALA A 64 9.53 -17.65 -8.24
C ALA A 64 8.46 -18.43 -7.44
N PRO A 65 8.56 -19.77 -7.23
CA PRO A 65 7.61 -20.50 -6.38
C PRO A 65 7.62 -20.08 -4.90
N GLN A 66 8.78 -19.70 -4.37
CA GLN A 66 8.91 -19.22 -2.99
C GLN A 66 8.28 -17.84 -2.82
N ALA A 67 8.57 -16.93 -3.75
CA ALA A 67 7.94 -15.61 -3.79
C ALA A 67 6.42 -15.73 -3.96
N ALA A 68 5.94 -16.59 -4.86
CA ALA A 68 4.52 -16.86 -5.05
C ALA A 68 3.86 -17.34 -3.75
N ARG A 69 4.45 -18.30 -3.03
CA ARG A 69 3.94 -18.78 -1.74
C ARG A 69 3.77 -17.66 -0.72
N VAL A 70 4.73 -16.74 -0.64
CA VAL A 70 4.66 -15.58 0.25
C VAL A 70 3.54 -14.63 -0.18
N LEU A 71 3.44 -14.32 -1.48
CA LEU A 71 2.41 -13.42 -2.01
C LEU A 71 0.99 -13.99 -1.93
N GLU A 72 0.81 -15.32 -1.93
CA GLU A 72 -0.50 -15.94 -1.72
C GLU A 72 -1.01 -15.78 -0.29
N ALA A 73 -0.10 -15.69 0.67
CA ALA A 73 -0.41 -15.62 2.08
C ALA A 73 -0.79 -14.22 2.58
N ILE A 74 -0.60 -13.20 1.74
CA ILE A 74 -0.85 -11.80 2.11
C ILE A 74 -2.08 -11.25 1.40
N ARG A 75 -2.52 -10.06 1.83
CA ARG A 75 -3.62 -9.35 1.18
C ARG A 75 -3.26 -9.03 -0.27
N ARG A 76 -4.28 -9.11 -1.14
CA ARG A 76 -4.10 -8.98 -2.59
C ARG A 76 -3.67 -7.59 -3.02
N ASP A 77 -4.10 -6.54 -2.31
CA ASP A 77 -3.66 -5.17 -2.55
C ASP A 77 -2.16 -4.98 -2.24
N THR A 78 -1.68 -5.53 -1.11
CA THR A 78 -0.25 -5.55 -0.78
C THR A 78 0.56 -6.34 -1.81
N ALA A 79 0.12 -7.55 -2.17
CA ALA A 79 0.81 -8.36 -3.17
C ALA A 79 0.86 -7.68 -4.54
N ALA A 80 -0.22 -7.03 -4.96
CA ALA A 80 -0.24 -6.28 -6.21
C ALA A 80 0.74 -5.10 -6.19
N ALA A 81 0.85 -4.38 -5.06
CA ALA A 81 1.84 -3.30 -4.91
C ALA A 81 3.28 -3.82 -5.04
N ILE A 82 3.60 -4.95 -4.42
CA ILE A 82 4.93 -5.59 -4.52
C ILE A 82 5.21 -6.00 -5.97
N LEU A 83 4.24 -6.66 -6.64
CA LEU A 83 4.41 -7.06 -8.04
C LEU A 83 4.59 -5.87 -9.00
N ARG A 84 4.00 -4.70 -8.72
CA ARG A 84 4.23 -3.49 -9.53
C ARG A 84 5.66 -3.00 -9.43
N ALA A 85 6.27 -3.15 -8.26
CA ALA A 85 7.65 -2.77 -8.00
C ALA A 85 8.68 -3.78 -8.54
N MET A 86 8.26 -4.97 -9.00
CA MET A 86 9.11 -5.94 -9.66
C MET A 86 9.25 -5.66 -11.16
N ASP A 87 10.37 -6.12 -11.72
CA ASP A 87 10.60 -6.10 -13.16
C ASP A 87 9.61 -7.02 -13.89
N ALA A 88 9.38 -6.73 -15.18
CA ALA A 88 8.32 -7.39 -15.94
C ALA A 88 8.51 -8.91 -16.07
N GLU A 89 9.76 -9.37 -16.23
CA GLU A 89 10.11 -10.78 -16.34
C GLU A 89 9.87 -11.52 -15.01
N GLU A 90 10.39 -10.96 -13.92
CA GLU A 90 10.25 -11.51 -12.56
C GLU A 90 8.78 -11.58 -12.14
N ARG A 91 8.04 -10.47 -12.32
CA ARG A 91 6.59 -10.42 -12.06
C ARG A 91 5.86 -11.52 -12.83
N SER A 92 6.23 -11.77 -14.08
CA SER A 92 5.58 -12.79 -14.92
C SER A 92 5.84 -14.19 -14.38
N ALA A 93 7.10 -14.51 -14.06
CA ALA A 93 7.48 -15.80 -13.48
C ALA A 93 6.78 -16.08 -12.14
N VAL A 94 6.66 -15.06 -11.27
CA VAL A 94 5.95 -15.17 -10.00
C VAL A 94 4.45 -15.37 -10.24
N LEU A 95 3.83 -14.61 -11.16
CA LEU A 95 2.41 -14.76 -11.49
C LEU A 95 2.06 -16.15 -12.06
N GLU A 96 2.98 -16.77 -12.79
CA GLU A 96 2.83 -18.15 -13.30
C GLU A 96 2.96 -19.21 -12.22
N SER A 97 3.68 -18.89 -11.13
CA SER A 97 3.88 -19.79 -9.99
C SER A 97 2.74 -19.73 -8.95
N LEU A 98 1.83 -18.76 -9.08
CA LEU A 98 0.65 -18.65 -8.21
C LEU A 98 -0.45 -19.65 -8.59
N SER A 99 -1.34 -19.96 -7.66
CA SER A 99 -2.60 -20.63 -7.96
C SER A 99 -3.41 -19.85 -9.01
N PRO A 100 -4.22 -20.53 -9.85
CA PRO A 100 -5.01 -19.87 -10.88
C PRO A 100 -5.92 -18.75 -10.33
N ALA A 101 -6.52 -18.98 -9.17
CA ALA A 101 -7.33 -17.98 -8.48
C ALA A 101 -6.48 -16.81 -7.92
N GLY A 102 -5.30 -17.13 -7.38
CA GLY A 102 -4.25 -16.19 -6.99
C GLY A 102 -3.90 -15.21 -8.12
N ALA A 103 -3.38 -15.78 -9.21
CA ALA A 103 -2.93 -15.06 -10.39
C ALA A 103 -4.05 -14.23 -11.02
N LYS A 104 -5.27 -14.78 -11.16
CA LYS A 104 -6.41 -14.06 -11.76
C LYS A 104 -6.75 -12.80 -10.96
N ALA A 105 -6.78 -12.88 -9.63
CA ALA A 105 -7.09 -11.73 -8.78
C ALA A 105 -6.00 -10.65 -8.84
N LEU A 106 -4.72 -11.03 -8.80
CA LEU A 106 -3.62 -10.06 -8.89
C LEU A 106 -3.53 -9.43 -10.28
N LYS A 107 -3.70 -10.21 -11.36
CA LYS A 107 -3.79 -9.68 -12.73
C LYS A 107 -4.94 -8.69 -12.87
N ARG A 108 -6.06 -8.88 -12.17
CA ARG A 108 -7.17 -7.90 -12.15
C ARG A 108 -6.74 -6.57 -11.52
N LEU A 109 -6.04 -6.61 -10.38
CA LEU A 109 -5.54 -5.39 -9.73
C LEU A 109 -4.51 -4.67 -10.59
N LEU A 110 -3.55 -5.41 -11.18
CA LEU A 110 -2.48 -4.86 -12.01
C LEU A 110 -2.96 -4.13 -13.27
N ARG A 111 -4.21 -4.35 -13.72
CA ARG A 111 -4.83 -3.62 -14.84
C ARG A 111 -5.17 -2.17 -14.51
N TYR A 112 -5.38 -1.85 -13.24
CA TYR A 112 -5.65 -0.48 -12.82
C TYR A 112 -4.35 0.31 -12.78
N ALA A 113 -4.40 1.58 -13.17
CA ALA A 113 -3.27 2.48 -13.05
C ALA A 113 -2.89 2.68 -11.58
N GLU A 114 -1.61 2.79 -11.30
CA GLU A 114 -1.13 3.12 -9.96
C GLU A 114 -1.70 4.46 -9.49
N GLY A 115 -1.92 4.62 -8.19
CA GLY A 115 -2.56 5.81 -7.62
C GLY A 115 -4.07 5.91 -7.84
N THR A 116 -4.71 4.85 -8.37
CA THR A 116 -6.18 4.78 -8.49
C THR A 116 -6.82 3.86 -7.45
N ALA A 117 -8.12 4.06 -7.21
CA ALA A 117 -8.89 3.24 -6.28
C ALA A 117 -8.81 1.74 -6.61
N GLY A 118 -8.90 1.37 -7.89
CA GLY A 118 -8.83 -0.02 -8.33
C GLY A 118 -7.46 -0.66 -8.12
N ALA A 119 -6.38 0.13 -8.05
CA ALA A 119 -5.05 -0.38 -7.75
C ALA A 119 -4.81 -0.61 -6.25
N SER A 120 -5.53 0.11 -5.39
CA SER A 120 -5.37 0.05 -3.92
C SER A 120 -6.51 -0.67 -3.19
N MET A 121 -7.56 -1.07 -3.90
CA MET A 121 -8.67 -1.82 -3.31
C MET A 121 -8.28 -3.25 -2.96
N ASP A 122 -8.93 -3.79 -1.94
CA ASP A 122 -8.91 -5.21 -1.66
C ASP A 122 -10.03 -5.92 -2.46
N PRO A 123 -9.67 -6.75 -3.46
CA PRO A 123 -10.62 -7.47 -4.31
C PRO A 123 -11.23 -8.70 -3.64
N ALA A 124 -10.68 -9.14 -2.50
CA ALA A 124 -11.13 -10.33 -1.77
C ALA A 124 -12.17 -9.99 -0.69
N VAL A 125 -12.56 -8.72 -0.59
CA VAL A 125 -13.61 -8.28 0.32
C VAL A 125 -14.93 -8.94 -0.04
N LEU A 126 -15.57 -9.47 0.99
CA LEU A 126 -16.70 -10.36 0.85
C LEU A 126 -17.97 -9.59 0.45
N SER A 127 -18.50 -9.93 -0.73
CA SER A 127 -19.79 -9.48 -1.23
C SER A 127 -20.75 -10.66 -1.40
N MET A 128 -22.04 -10.43 -1.20
CA MET A 128 -23.07 -11.47 -1.30
C MET A 128 -24.28 -11.00 -2.09
N ALA A 129 -24.98 -11.94 -2.71
CA ALA A 129 -26.20 -11.63 -3.44
C ALA A 129 -27.34 -11.20 -2.49
N GLU A 130 -28.20 -10.31 -2.94
CA GLU A 130 -29.31 -9.77 -2.15
C GLU A 130 -30.33 -10.82 -1.67
N ASN A 131 -30.39 -11.96 -2.36
CA ASN A 131 -31.26 -13.09 -2.03
C ASN A 131 -30.63 -14.10 -1.05
N VAL A 132 -29.41 -13.85 -0.54
CA VAL A 132 -28.81 -14.67 0.50
C VAL A 132 -29.49 -14.35 1.85
N CYS A 133 -29.75 -15.37 2.65
CA CYS A 133 -30.31 -15.20 3.99
C CYS A 133 -29.24 -14.78 5.01
N ALA A 134 -29.61 -14.01 6.03
CA ALA A 134 -28.68 -13.51 7.05
C ALA A 134 -27.92 -14.64 7.77
N GLY A 135 -28.57 -15.78 8.04
CA GLY A 135 -27.92 -16.95 8.66
C GLY A 135 -26.81 -17.55 7.80
N GLU A 136 -27.06 -17.68 6.49
CA GLU A 136 -26.06 -18.14 5.52
C GLU A 136 -24.92 -17.13 5.40
N ALA A 137 -25.24 -15.84 5.39
CA ALA A 137 -24.25 -14.79 5.33
C ALA A 137 -23.30 -14.82 6.55
N LEU A 138 -23.85 -14.97 7.76
CA LEU A 138 -23.05 -15.15 8.97
C LEU A 138 -22.17 -16.40 8.91
N GLU A 139 -22.66 -17.50 8.34
CA GLU A 139 -21.87 -18.72 8.20
C GLU A 139 -20.69 -18.55 7.23
N ARG A 140 -20.92 -17.91 6.08
CA ARG A 140 -19.84 -17.58 5.13
C ARG A 140 -18.79 -16.65 5.77
N LEU A 141 -19.22 -15.70 6.61
CA LEU A 141 -18.31 -14.83 7.36
C LEU A 141 -17.45 -15.63 8.36
N ARG A 142 -18.03 -16.62 9.05
CA ARG A 142 -17.29 -17.50 9.97
C ARG A 142 -16.25 -18.36 9.26
N GLN A 143 -16.51 -18.76 8.02
CA GLN A 143 -15.58 -19.55 7.21
C GLN A 143 -14.42 -18.72 6.64
N SER A 144 -14.53 -17.39 6.61
CA SER A 144 -13.52 -16.50 6.03
C SER A 144 -13.37 -15.20 6.84
N PRO A 145 -13.05 -15.28 8.14
CA PRO A 145 -12.97 -14.11 9.02
C PRO A 145 -11.91 -13.10 8.57
N GLN A 146 -10.86 -13.53 7.88
CA GLN A 146 -9.81 -12.67 7.34
C GLN A 146 -10.29 -11.72 6.22
N HIS A 147 -11.42 -12.03 5.58
CA HIS A 147 -12.04 -11.21 4.53
C HIS A 147 -13.28 -10.46 5.03
N ALA A 148 -13.70 -10.72 6.27
CA ALA A 148 -14.81 -10.05 6.89
C ALA A 148 -14.42 -8.62 7.27
N LEU A 149 -15.18 -7.65 6.79
CA LEU A 149 -15.15 -6.28 7.29
C LEU A 149 -16.33 -6.06 8.24
N TYR A 150 -16.41 -4.87 8.84
CA TYR A 150 -17.59 -4.43 9.61
C TYR A 150 -18.88 -4.37 8.77
N TYR A 151 -18.77 -4.55 7.45
CA TYR A 151 -19.85 -4.46 6.48
C TYR A 151 -19.78 -5.62 5.50
N VAL A 152 -20.94 -6.08 5.05
CA VAL A 152 -21.10 -6.97 3.90
C VAL A 152 -21.68 -6.16 2.75
N TYR A 153 -21.01 -6.19 1.62
CA TYR A 153 -21.50 -5.55 0.41
C TYR A 153 -22.53 -6.45 -0.26
N VAL A 154 -23.71 -5.90 -0.53
CA VAL A 154 -24.81 -6.62 -1.16
C VAL A 154 -24.86 -6.26 -2.63
N VAL A 155 -24.85 -7.29 -3.48
CA VAL A 155 -24.83 -7.17 -4.94
C VAL A 155 -26.06 -7.82 -5.57
N ALA A 156 -26.47 -7.30 -6.73
CA ALA A 156 -27.51 -7.90 -7.56
C ALA A 156 -26.93 -9.06 -8.37
N GLU A 157 -27.78 -9.79 -9.10
CA GLU A 157 -27.38 -10.89 -9.97
C GLU A 157 -26.34 -10.48 -11.02
N ASP A 158 -26.43 -9.24 -11.53
CA ASP A 158 -25.49 -8.66 -12.50
C ASP A 158 -24.20 -8.08 -11.87
N GLN A 159 -23.96 -8.34 -10.58
CA GLN A 159 -22.85 -7.84 -9.76
C GLN A 159 -22.86 -6.33 -9.47
N LYS A 160 -23.95 -5.62 -9.76
CA LYS A 160 -24.08 -4.23 -9.33
C LYS A 160 -24.23 -4.12 -7.82
N LEU A 161 -23.57 -3.11 -7.24
CA LEU A 161 -23.69 -2.81 -5.82
C LEU A 161 -25.09 -2.28 -5.52
N VAL A 162 -25.85 -2.97 -4.67
CA VAL A 162 -27.24 -2.61 -4.31
C VAL A 162 -27.34 -2.05 -2.90
N GLY A 163 -26.44 -2.46 -2.00
CA GLY A 163 -26.54 -2.07 -0.61
C GLY A 163 -25.34 -2.47 0.24
N VAL A 164 -25.35 -2.03 1.50
CA VAL A 164 -24.43 -2.47 2.53
C VAL A 164 -25.21 -2.90 3.77
N ALA A 165 -24.87 -4.07 4.32
CA ALA A 165 -25.38 -4.51 5.60
C ALA A 165 -24.26 -4.40 6.63
N ASN A 166 -24.48 -3.67 7.73
CA ASN A 166 -23.48 -3.63 8.79
C ASN A 166 -23.57 -4.88 9.68
N MET A 167 -22.47 -5.23 10.36
CA MET A 167 -22.41 -6.45 11.16
C MET A 167 -23.47 -6.49 12.28
N LYS A 168 -23.80 -5.33 12.85
CA LYS A 168 -24.79 -5.22 13.93
C LYS A 168 -26.20 -5.57 13.42
N GLU A 169 -26.59 -5.02 12.28
CA GLU A 169 -27.86 -5.34 11.60
C GLU A 169 -27.91 -6.81 11.22
N LEU A 170 -26.81 -7.35 10.66
CA LEU A 170 -26.73 -8.74 10.27
C LEU A 170 -26.87 -9.70 11.46
N MET A 171 -26.25 -9.38 12.61
CA MET A 171 -26.37 -10.15 13.85
C MET A 171 -27.75 -10.03 14.51
N ALA A 172 -28.45 -8.92 14.31
CA ALA A 172 -29.79 -8.69 14.85
C ALA A 172 -30.91 -9.25 13.95
N ALA A 173 -30.61 -9.54 12.68
CA ALA A 173 -31.56 -10.07 11.71
C ALA A 173 -31.97 -11.51 12.05
N ARG A 174 -33.20 -11.88 11.65
CA ARG A 174 -33.62 -13.29 11.70
C ARG A 174 -32.82 -14.10 10.68
N PRO A 175 -32.45 -15.36 10.96
CA PRO A 175 -31.62 -16.16 10.06
C PRO A 175 -32.18 -16.28 8.64
N GLU A 176 -33.50 -16.27 8.48
CA GLU A 176 -34.22 -16.42 7.21
C GLU A 176 -34.43 -15.09 6.46
N GLN A 177 -34.11 -13.95 7.09
CA GLN A 177 -34.28 -12.64 6.48
C GLN A 177 -33.24 -12.42 5.38
N LEU A 178 -33.68 -11.94 4.22
CA LEU A 178 -32.81 -11.71 3.07
C LEU A 178 -31.90 -10.49 3.27
N LEU A 179 -30.66 -10.57 2.77
CA LEU A 179 -29.69 -9.47 2.81
C LEU A 179 -30.25 -8.19 2.16
N GLY A 180 -30.96 -8.32 1.04
CA GLY A 180 -31.57 -7.17 0.36
C GLY A 180 -32.65 -6.43 1.17
N MET A 181 -33.20 -7.07 2.20
CA MET A 181 -34.18 -6.45 3.11
C MET A 181 -33.54 -5.72 4.30
N ILE A 182 -32.34 -6.15 4.72
CA ILE A 182 -31.60 -5.51 5.82
C ILE A 182 -30.60 -4.46 5.33
N ALA A 183 -30.14 -4.57 4.08
CA ALA A 183 -29.09 -3.71 3.55
C ALA A 183 -29.59 -2.28 3.33
N VAL A 184 -28.76 -1.32 3.75
CA VAL A 184 -28.94 0.09 3.42
C VAL A 184 -28.56 0.30 1.95
N ARG A 185 -29.52 0.76 1.14
CA ARG A 185 -29.36 0.92 -0.32
C ARG A 185 -28.57 2.17 -0.72
N THR A 186 -28.56 3.20 0.13
CA THR A 186 -27.81 4.43 -0.13
C THR A 186 -26.34 4.19 0.23
N VAL A 187 -25.57 3.68 -0.73
CA VAL A 187 -24.16 3.35 -0.55
C VAL A 187 -23.30 4.42 -1.20
N GLU A 188 -22.49 5.09 -0.40
CA GLU A 188 -21.41 5.93 -0.91
C GLU A 188 -20.30 5.03 -1.45
N SER A 189 -20.02 5.12 -2.75
CA SER A 189 -19.05 4.27 -3.45
C SER A 189 -18.02 5.10 -4.20
N VAL A 190 -16.87 4.50 -4.45
CA VAL A 190 -15.74 5.12 -5.14
C VAL A 190 -15.58 4.47 -6.51
N SER A 191 -15.39 5.27 -7.56
CA SER A 191 -15.03 4.74 -8.88
C SER A 191 -13.67 4.06 -8.83
N ALA A 192 -13.51 2.89 -9.46
CA ALA A 192 -12.22 2.19 -9.56
C ALA A 192 -11.14 3.02 -10.27
N ARG A 193 -11.52 4.06 -11.02
CA ARG A 193 -10.62 4.99 -11.70
C ARG A 193 -10.39 6.30 -10.92
N ALA A 194 -11.05 6.47 -9.77
CA ALA A 194 -10.85 7.66 -8.94
C ALA A 194 -9.37 7.77 -8.55
N SER A 195 -8.83 8.98 -8.63
CA SER A 195 -7.46 9.28 -8.21
C SER A 195 -7.36 9.24 -6.69
N TRP A 196 -6.13 9.12 -6.18
CA TRP A 196 -5.88 9.07 -4.76
C TRP A 196 -6.38 10.32 -4.03
N GLU A 197 -6.28 11.52 -4.62
CA GLU A 197 -6.77 12.77 -4.01
C GLU A 197 -8.28 12.69 -3.77
N SER A 198 -9.01 12.18 -4.76
CA SER A 198 -10.45 11.99 -4.66
C SER A 198 -10.82 10.92 -3.65
N ILE A 199 -9.99 9.88 -3.49
CA ILE A 199 -10.20 8.84 -2.46
C ILE A 199 -10.01 9.44 -1.09
N VAL A 200 -8.89 10.15 -0.84
CA VAL A 200 -8.56 10.77 0.44
C VAL A 200 -9.63 11.76 0.88
N ALA A 201 -10.06 12.65 -0.02
CA ALA A 201 -11.04 13.68 0.27
C ALA A 201 -12.49 13.16 0.32
N HIS A 202 -12.72 11.85 0.16
CA HIS A 202 -14.07 11.32 0.03
C HIS A 202 -14.87 11.51 1.34
N PRO A 203 -16.06 12.14 1.31
CA PRO A 203 -16.82 12.47 2.52
C PRO A 203 -17.28 11.24 3.30
N GLY A 204 -17.47 10.11 2.61
CA GLY A 204 -17.80 8.82 3.23
C GLY A 204 -16.85 8.36 4.34
N TRP A 205 -15.59 8.84 4.40
CA TRP A 205 -14.68 8.50 5.50
C TRP A 205 -15.13 9.01 6.88
N MET A 206 -16.01 10.02 6.93
CA MET A 206 -16.61 10.49 8.18
C MET A 206 -17.60 9.48 8.77
N ARG A 207 -18.09 8.54 7.95
CA ARG A 207 -19.20 7.64 8.30
C ARG A 207 -18.83 6.15 8.20
N PHE A 208 -17.85 5.82 7.37
CA PHE A 208 -17.50 4.44 7.03
C PHE A 208 -16.00 4.18 7.18
N HIS A 209 -15.66 3.02 7.73
CA HIS A 209 -14.26 2.55 7.81
C HIS A 209 -13.75 1.90 6.52
N ALA A 210 -14.66 1.58 5.61
CA ALA A 210 -14.34 1.04 4.29
C ALA A 210 -15.35 1.52 3.26
N LEU A 211 -14.87 1.89 2.08
CA LEU A 211 -15.69 2.33 0.95
C LEU A 211 -15.67 1.29 -0.16
N PRO A 212 -16.84 0.90 -0.70
CA PRO A 212 -16.91 0.02 -1.85
C PRO A 212 -16.35 0.70 -3.09
N VAL A 213 -15.66 -0.07 -3.91
CA VAL A 213 -15.14 0.34 -5.21
C VAL A 213 -15.97 -0.30 -6.31
N VAL A 214 -16.43 0.54 -7.24
CA VAL A 214 -17.26 0.13 -8.37
C VAL A 214 -16.55 0.37 -9.70
N GLY A 215 -16.74 -0.55 -10.64
CA GLY A 215 -16.30 -0.41 -12.02
C GLY A 215 -17.10 0.64 -12.79
N ALA A 216 -16.71 0.88 -14.04
CA ALA A 216 -17.39 1.85 -14.92
C ALA A 216 -18.85 1.48 -15.23
N ASP A 217 -19.20 0.20 -15.11
CA ASP A 217 -20.54 -0.36 -15.32
C ASP A 217 -21.36 -0.47 -14.02
N GLY A 218 -20.84 0.08 -12.91
CA GLY A 218 -21.47 0.03 -11.59
C GLY A 218 -21.31 -1.31 -10.86
N ARG A 219 -20.52 -2.25 -11.41
CA ARG A 219 -20.26 -3.53 -10.74
C ARG A 219 -19.33 -3.37 -9.56
N PHE A 220 -19.61 -4.05 -8.46
CA PHE A 220 -18.71 -4.11 -7.31
C PHE A 220 -17.44 -4.86 -7.68
N VAL A 221 -16.28 -4.26 -7.40
CA VAL A 221 -14.96 -4.85 -7.76
C VAL A 221 -14.03 -5.04 -6.57
N GLY A 222 -14.34 -4.44 -5.43
CA GLY A 222 -13.58 -4.55 -4.19
C GLY A 222 -13.95 -3.43 -3.21
N ALA A 223 -13.19 -3.28 -2.13
CA ALA A 223 -13.34 -2.16 -1.22
C ALA A 223 -12.00 -1.60 -0.74
N ILE A 224 -11.97 -0.32 -0.41
CA ILE A 224 -10.80 0.35 0.18
C ILE A 224 -11.07 0.55 1.66
N ARG A 225 -10.06 0.25 2.49
CA ARG A 225 -10.11 0.48 3.94
C ARG A 225 -9.47 1.83 4.29
N TYR A 226 -9.99 2.48 5.33
CA TYR A 226 -9.44 3.74 5.83
C TYR A 226 -7.95 3.62 6.22
N GLU A 227 -7.53 2.49 6.79
CA GLU A 227 -6.11 2.21 7.08
C GLU A 227 -5.23 2.29 5.83
N SER A 228 -5.69 1.75 4.69
CA SER A 228 -4.93 1.78 3.44
C SER A 228 -4.76 3.22 2.95
N VAL A 229 -5.78 4.06 3.09
CA VAL A 229 -5.71 5.48 2.72
C VAL A 229 -4.72 6.22 3.61
N ARG A 230 -4.77 6.03 4.93
CA ARG A 230 -3.81 6.66 5.86
C ARG A 230 -2.36 6.29 5.57
N LYS A 231 -2.10 5.03 5.19
CA LYS A 231 -0.75 4.60 4.78
C LYS A 231 -0.27 5.31 3.52
N LEU A 232 -1.17 5.54 2.56
CA LEU A 232 -0.85 6.28 1.34
C LEU A 232 -0.58 7.75 1.65
N GLU A 233 -1.40 8.39 2.50
CA GLU A 233 -1.17 9.77 2.95
C GLU A 233 0.21 9.92 3.63
N GLN A 234 0.55 8.99 4.53
CA GLN A 234 1.85 9.00 5.21
C GLN A 234 3.02 8.88 4.22
N ARG A 235 2.94 7.94 3.27
CA ARG A 235 3.97 7.81 2.23
C ARG A 235 4.12 9.06 1.39
N LEU A 236 3.01 9.71 1.02
CA LEU A 236 3.06 10.95 0.25
C LEU A 236 3.66 12.11 1.04
N LEU A 237 3.39 12.18 2.34
CA LEU A 237 4.03 13.15 3.22
C LEU A 237 5.55 12.88 3.29
N GLU A 238 5.96 11.62 3.44
CA GLU A 238 7.37 11.23 3.45
C GLU A 238 8.07 11.59 2.13
N THR A 239 7.47 11.24 0.97
CA THR A 239 8.02 11.62 -0.34
C THR A 239 8.14 13.14 -0.51
N ARG A 240 7.14 13.92 -0.05
CA ARG A 240 7.22 15.40 -0.08
C ARG A 240 8.31 15.96 0.82
N LEU A 241 8.56 15.31 1.96
CA LEU A 241 9.62 15.71 2.88
C LEU A 241 11.00 15.42 2.26
N ASP A 242 11.14 14.27 1.59
CA ASP A 242 12.37 13.91 0.87
C ASP A 242 12.64 14.88 -0.29
N ASP A 243 11.65 15.15 -1.14
CA ASP A 243 11.76 16.11 -2.24
C ASP A 243 12.07 17.52 -1.72
N GLY A 244 11.38 17.97 -0.67
CA GLY A 244 11.63 19.27 -0.03
C GLY A 244 13.01 19.37 0.60
N SER A 245 13.53 18.27 1.16
CA SER A 245 14.89 18.21 1.71
C SER A 245 15.95 18.31 0.60
N ALA A 246 15.70 17.69 -0.55
CA ALA A 246 16.56 17.77 -1.72
C ALA A 246 16.57 19.18 -2.33
N GLU A 247 15.40 19.83 -2.43
CA GLU A 247 15.30 21.24 -2.84
C GLU A 247 16.03 22.18 -1.85
N THR A 248 15.88 21.94 -0.54
CA THR A 248 16.55 22.75 0.49
C THR A 248 18.06 22.56 0.44
N ALA A 249 18.53 21.33 0.23
CA ALA A 249 19.96 21.03 0.07
C ALA A 249 20.53 21.68 -1.20
N ALA A 250 19.79 21.66 -2.31
CA ALA A 250 20.18 22.34 -3.55
C ALA A 250 20.26 23.86 -3.38
N ALA A 251 19.26 24.47 -2.73
CA ALA A 251 19.24 25.91 -2.44
C ALA A 251 20.39 26.34 -1.51
N LEU A 252 20.70 25.54 -0.49
CA LEU A 252 21.84 25.78 0.40
C LEU A 252 23.17 25.64 -0.36
N SER A 253 23.30 24.65 -1.24
CA SER A 253 24.48 24.46 -2.10
C SER A 253 24.72 25.65 -3.02
N GLU A 254 23.67 26.20 -3.64
CA GLU A 254 23.77 27.42 -4.45
C GLU A 254 24.19 28.64 -3.63
N LEU A 255 23.62 28.81 -2.43
CA LEU A 255 23.98 29.90 -1.49
C LEU A 255 25.45 29.83 -1.06
N TYR A 256 25.92 28.65 -0.65
CA TYR A 256 27.32 28.45 -0.27
C TYR A 256 28.26 28.57 -1.48
N GLY A 257 27.84 28.10 -2.66
CA GLY A 257 28.59 28.25 -3.91
C GLY A 257 28.77 29.70 -4.34
N LEU A 258 27.74 30.53 -4.18
CA LEU A 258 27.81 31.98 -4.41
C LEU A 258 28.74 32.67 -3.42
N GLY A 259 28.69 32.31 -2.14
CA GLY A 259 29.61 32.84 -1.12
C GLY A 259 31.08 32.49 -1.40
N LEU A 260 31.34 31.25 -1.80
CA LEU A 260 32.69 30.79 -2.19
C LEU A 260 33.20 31.50 -3.44
N LYS A 261 32.36 31.72 -4.47
CA LYS A 261 32.74 32.52 -5.65
C LYS A 261 33.08 33.96 -5.27
N GLY A 262 32.28 34.61 -4.44
CA GLY A 262 32.55 35.97 -3.99
C GLY A 262 33.86 36.10 -3.21
N LEU A 263 34.18 35.13 -2.35
CA LEU A 263 35.46 35.09 -1.65
C LEU A 263 36.66 34.85 -2.59
N PHE A 264 36.47 34.04 -3.64
CA PHE A 264 37.50 33.77 -4.64
C PHE A 264 37.75 34.98 -5.56
N GLU A 265 36.69 35.70 -5.95
CA GLU A 265 36.79 36.96 -6.71
C GLU A 265 37.40 38.09 -5.87
N TRP A 266 37.10 38.15 -4.57
CA TRP A 266 37.78 39.07 -3.64
C TRP A 266 39.27 38.73 -3.49
N ALA A 267 39.62 37.45 -3.33
CA ALA A 267 41.00 37.03 -3.21
C ALA A 267 41.82 37.33 -4.48
N THR A 268 41.22 37.17 -5.67
CA THR A 268 41.90 37.46 -6.95
C THR A 268 42.00 38.96 -7.25
N SER A 269 41.00 39.76 -6.89
CA SER A 269 41.05 41.23 -7.04
C SER A 269 42.04 41.90 -6.09
N THR A 270 42.29 41.32 -4.90
CA THR A 270 43.26 41.84 -3.93
C THR A 270 44.72 41.53 -4.32
N VAL A 271 44.96 40.51 -5.15
CA VAL A 271 46.32 40.10 -5.59
C VAL A 271 46.82 40.91 -6.82
N LEU A 272 45.93 41.59 -7.56
CA LEU A 272 46.29 42.34 -8.77
C LEU A 272 46.21 43.87 -8.66
N GLY A 273 45.82 44.42 -7.50
CA GLY A 273 45.64 45.86 -7.31
C GLY A 273 46.53 46.46 -6.22
N SER A 274 47.83 46.61 -6.48
CA SER A 274 48.69 47.50 -5.66
C SER A 274 48.67 48.92 -6.24
N PRO A 275 48.22 49.95 -5.52
CA PRO A 275 48.31 51.33 -5.98
C PRO A 275 49.74 51.85 -5.80
N GLU A 276 50.30 52.36 -6.90
CA GLU A 276 51.62 52.98 -7.01
C GLU A 276 51.72 54.22 -6.09
N PRO A 277 52.73 54.35 -5.21
CA PRO A 277 52.84 55.52 -4.35
C PRO A 277 53.38 56.72 -5.12
N ALA A 278 52.51 57.72 -5.30
CA ALA A 278 52.85 59.01 -5.90
C ALA A 278 53.97 59.71 -5.12
N ARG A 279 55.15 59.83 -5.76
CA ARG A 279 56.22 60.73 -5.33
C ARG A 279 55.76 62.18 -5.49
N ARG A 280 55.73 62.94 -4.39
CA ARG A 280 55.87 64.40 -4.43
C ARG A 280 57.15 64.78 -3.70
N LYS A 281 58.12 65.25 -4.48
CA LYS A 281 59.29 66.03 -4.05
C LYS A 281 58.95 67.52 -4.15
N PRO A 282 59.70 68.39 -3.47
CA PRO A 282 60.94 68.89 -4.09
C PRO A 282 62.22 68.27 -3.51
#